data_AF-A0A7Y3KQN1-F1
#
_entry.id   AF-A0A7Y3KQN1-F1
#
_cell.length_a   1.000
_cell.length_b   1.000
_cell.length_c   1.000
_cell.angle_alpha   90.00
_cell.angle_beta   90.00
_cell.angle_gamma   90.00
#
_symmetry.space_group_name_H-M   'P 1'
#
loop_
_entity.id
_entity.type
_entity.pdbx_description
1 polymer ?
#
loop_
_entity_poly.entity_id
_entity_poly.type
_entity_poly.pdbx_seq_one_letter_code
_entity_poly.pdbx_strand_id
1 'polypeptide(L)'
;MALFQEADGDPRVALDRLADVLSYYGAVGDAAAGLTFGFSLRKAAFARSIAEVLEVEASLLDAVSIAGLLHAVGAIGNPALVRENDLPERLATMERWDIPAAGARICAAIGALPERVADIVRWQAEAWDGTGFPDQLRWNGIPLPSVALALADRVVRAHEPEEALASIAEEAGRSFAPAHSRAFMLWFHRTGAEAEPFTFPRTALLADFSDPGDLLLDIADRIDRHLAVPGRARNVLRLAEASARALGCTAPEIEALRIAALTFGAGELGNGFESTLDPLVRLGLERRAEQAQAGARLLEGLPALAAAAPLVAARAEWFDGTGKPAGLARDVIPIGARILATAIAYDAIDIDTRARPAARRATAGERLDGAAGTHFDPRVVTAVLDAAKAHA
;
A
#
# COMPACT_ATOMS: atom_id res chain seq x y z
N MET A 1 -10.52 12.62 9.42
CA MET A 1 -11.74 11.79 9.57
C MET A 1 -11.40 10.83 10.67
N ALA A 2 -12.07 10.90 11.82
CA ALA A 2 -11.59 10.13 12.97
C ALA A 2 -11.91 8.63 12.79
N LEU A 3 -10.95 7.88 12.27
CA LEU A 3 -10.93 6.42 12.33
C LEU A 3 -10.44 6.01 13.72
N PHE A 4 -10.75 4.77 14.11
CA PHE A 4 -10.24 4.16 15.32
C PHE A 4 -10.70 4.81 16.65
N GLN A 5 -11.84 5.51 16.65
CA GLN A 5 -12.32 6.29 17.81
C GLN A 5 -12.66 5.48 19.08
N GLU A 6 -12.86 4.16 18.99
CA GLU A 6 -13.31 3.31 20.12
C GLU A 6 -12.19 2.95 21.13
N ALA A 7 -10.97 3.47 21.00
CA ALA A 7 -9.99 3.28 22.07
C ALA A 7 -10.24 4.30 23.17
N ASP A 8 -10.57 3.84 24.37
CA ASP A 8 -10.72 4.59 25.64
C ASP A 8 -9.42 5.31 26.10
N GLY A 9 -8.61 5.82 25.16
CA GLY A 9 -7.38 6.55 25.43
C GLY A 9 -6.15 5.70 25.75
N ASP A 10 -6.13 4.38 25.52
CA ASP A 10 -4.91 3.57 25.73
C ASP A 10 -3.87 3.88 24.62
N PRO A 11 -2.73 4.50 24.95
CA PRO A 11 -1.70 4.86 23.97
C PRO A 11 -1.08 3.63 23.28
N ARG A 12 -1.08 2.46 23.92
CA ARG A 12 -0.52 1.23 23.30
C ARG A 12 -1.35 0.78 22.12
N VAL A 13 -2.68 0.84 22.25
CA VAL A 13 -3.61 0.49 21.16
C VAL A 13 -3.46 1.47 19.98
N ALA A 14 -3.19 2.75 20.26
CA ALA A 14 -2.92 3.73 19.22
C ALA A 14 -1.62 3.42 18.47
N LEU A 15 -0.55 3.05 19.18
CA LEU A 15 0.72 2.64 18.59
C LEU A 15 0.61 1.34 17.78
N ASP A 16 -0.20 0.38 18.24
CA ASP A 16 -0.48 -0.86 17.50
C ASP A 16 -1.14 -0.58 16.15
N ARG A 17 -2.18 0.27 16.16
CA ARG A 17 -2.89 0.67 14.93
C ARG A 17 -1.99 1.43 13.98
N LEU A 18 -1.16 2.32 14.51
CA LEU A 18 -0.18 3.04 13.71
C LEU A 18 0.85 2.09 13.07
N ALA A 19 1.37 1.12 13.83
CA ALA A 19 2.28 0.10 13.31
C ALA A 19 1.63 -0.74 12.19
N ASP A 20 0.36 -1.10 12.34
CA ASP A 20 -0.40 -1.80 11.31
C ASP A 20 -0.58 -0.96 10.05
N VAL A 21 -0.91 0.34 10.19
CA VAL A 21 -1.02 1.27 9.06
C VAL A 21 0.33 1.46 8.35
N LEU A 22 1.43 1.57 9.09
CA LEU A 22 2.78 1.65 8.50
C LEU A 22 3.20 0.34 7.81
N SER A 23 2.78 -0.80 8.35
CA SER A 23 2.99 -2.10 7.71
C SER A 23 2.20 -2.21 6.40
N TYR A 24 0.98 -1.67 6.38
CA TYR A 24 0.19 -1.52 5.15
C TYR A 24 0.88 -0.61 4.13
N TYR A 25 1.50 0.50 4.55
CA TYR A 25 2.34 1.34 3.68
C TYR A 25 3.45 0.55 3.00
N GLY A 26 4.20 -0.26 3.76
CA GLY A 26 5.24 -1.11 3.20
C GLY A 26 4.70 -2.10 2.16
N ALA A 27 3.59 -2.77 2.47
CA ALA A 27 2.96 -3.74 1.57
C ALA A 27 2.42 -3.10 0.28
N VAL A 28 1.87 -1.89 0.36
CA VAL A 28 1.45 -1.10 -0.81
C VAL A 28 2.65 -0.62 -1.62
N GLY A 29 3.74 -0.22 -0.96
CA GLY A 29 5.01 0.11 -1.60
C GLY A 29 5.57 -1.06 -2.41
N ASP A 30 5.58 -2.27 -1.83
CA ASP A 30 5.95 -3.50 -2.51
C ASP A 30 5.09 -3.72 -3.76
N ALA A 31 3.76 -3.62 -3.62
CA ALA A 31 2.83 -3.81 -4.73
C ALA A 31 3.04 -2.78 -5.86
N ALA A 32 3.23 -1.50 -5.52
CA ALA A 32 3.50 -0.43 -6.49
C ALA A 32 4.86 -0.59 -7.18
N ALA A 33 5.85 -1.17 -6.50
CA ALA A 33 7.18 -1.45 -7.04
C ALA A 33 7.25 -2.79 -7.82
N GLY A 34 6.15 -3.55 -7.90
CA GLY A 34 6.12 -4.87 -8.53
C GLY A 34 6.91 -5.93 -7.75
N LEU A 35 7.09 -5.74 -6.44
CA LEU A 35 7.80 -6.66 -5.56
C LEU A 35 6.85 -7.76 -5.04
N THR A 36 7.43 -8.87 -4.62
CA THR A 36 6.66 -9.98 -4.04
C THR A 36 6.06 -9.59 -2.70
N PHE A 37 4.93 -10.20 -2.35
CA PHE A 37 4.29 -9.97 -1.06
C PHE A 37 5.26 -10.28 0.10
N GLY A 38 5.34 -9.37 1.06
CA GLY A 38 6.22 -9.47 2.22
C GLY A 38 7.70 -9.16 1.93
N PHE A 39 8.05 -8.61 0.76
CA PHE A 39 9.42 -8.21 0.44
C PHE A 39 9.95 -7.19 1.47
N SER A 40 9.18 -6.14 1.75
CA SER A 40 9.53 -5.11 2.73
C SER A 40 9.72 -5.67 4.15
N LEU A 41 8.90 -6.65 4.55
CA LEU A 41 9.02 -7.33 5.86
C LEU A 41 10.34 -8.12 5.95
N ARG A 42 10.66 -8.90 4.90
CA ARG A 42 11.94 -9.64 4.85
C ARG A 42 13.12 -8.68 4.81
N LYS A 43 13.05 -7.62 4.01
CA LYS A 43 14.11 -6.61 3.91
C LYS A 43 14.36 -5.91 5.25
N ALA A 44 13.30 -5.56 5.99
CA ALA A 44 13.41 -5.01 7.33
C ALA A 44 14.13 -5.94 8.32
N ALA A 45 13.79 -7.24 8.30
CA ALA A 45 14.42 -8.25 9.14
C ALA A 45 15.92 -8.42 8.82
N PHE A 46 16.26 -8.62 7.54
CA PHE A 46 17.64 -8.77 7.10
C PHE A 46 18.46 -7.51 7.33
N ALA A 47 17.92 -6.34 7.03
CA ALA A 47 18.62 -5.07 7.22
C ALA A 47 19.01 -4.86 8.68
N ARG A 48 18.15 -5.20 9.63
CA ARG A 48 18.48 -5.13 11.06
C ARG A 48 19.66 -6.03 11.41
N SER A 49 19.58 -7.30 11.03
CA SER A 49 20.61 -8.29 11.37
C SER A 49 21.96 -7.96 10.72
N ILE A 50 21.95 -7.46 9.48
CA ILE A 50 23.15 -7.00 8.79
C ILE A 50 23.70 -5.72 9.45
N ALA A 51 22.84 -4.78 9.85
CA ALA A 51 23.24 -3.55 10.53
C ALA A 51 23.98 -3.81 11.85
N GLU A 52 23.58 -4.84 12.61
CA GLU A 52 24.27 -5.26 13.83
C GLU A 52 25.72 -5.72 13.53
N VAL A 53 25.94 -6.46 12.44
CA VAL A 53 27.29 -6.91 12.04
C VAL A 53 28.12 -5.80 11.40
N LEU A 54 27.47 -4.80 10.79
CA LEU A 54 28.12 -3.57 10.34
C LEU A 54 28.43 -2.59 11.47
N GLU A 55 28.15 -2.94 12.73
CA GLU A 55 28.37 -2.08 13.90
C GLU A 55 27.61 -0.75 13.83
N VAL A 56 26.41 -0.76 13.23
CA VAL A 56 25.48 0.38 13.30
C VAL A 56 25.10 0.63 14.76
N GLU A 57 25.05 1.91 15.15
CA GLU A 57 24.66 2.32 16.50
C GLU A 57 23.30 1.72 16.91
N ALA A 58 23.22 1.17 18.13
CA ALA A 58 22.03 0.50 18.64
C ALA A 58 20.76 1.37 18.58
N SER A 59 20.90 2.69 18.75
CA SER A 59 19.81 3.66 18.67
C SER A 59 19.17 3.76 17.27
N LEU A 60 19.90 3.36 16.22
CA LEU A 60 19.46 3.41 14.83
C LEU A 60 18.87 2.09 14.32
N LEU A 61 19.00 0.99 15.06
CA LEU A 61 18.56 -0.34 14.58
C LEU A 61 17.05 -0.40 14.31
N ASP A 62 16.24 0.25 15.15
CA ASP A 62 14.79 0.32 14.91
C ASP A 62 14.46 1.20 13.70
N ALA A 63 15.21 2.29 13.48
CA ALA A 63 15.09 3.13 12.29
C ALA A 63 15.50 2.36 11.02
N VAL A 64 16.52 1.49 11.08
CA VAL A 64 16.89 0.58 9.98
C VAL A 64 15.76 -0.38 9.65
N SER A 65 15.15 -1.00 10.67
CA SER A 65 14.03 -1.93 10.46
C SER A 65 12.82 -1.22 9.83
N ILE A 66 12.45 -0.03 10.34
CA ILE A 66 11.35 0.77 9.79
C ILE A 66 11.68 1.25 8.37
N ALA A 67 12.90 1.70 8.12
CA ALA A 67 13.34 2.09 6.77
C ALA A 67 13.31 0.92 5.79
N GLY A 68 13.69 -0.28 6.24
CA GLY A 68 13.58 -1.51 5.46
C GLY A 68 12.13 -1.87 5.13
N LEU A 69 11.18 -1.60 6.03
CA LEU A 69 9.74 -1.78 5.79
C LEU A 69 9.19 -0.74 4.81
N LEU A 70 9.63 0.51 4.91
CA LEU A 70 9.14 1.63 4.10
C LEU A 70 9.97 1.89 2.84
N HIS A 71 10.88 0.98 2.51
CA HIS A 71 11.91 1.21 1.50
C HIS A 71 11.34 1.49 0.10
N ALA A 72 10.17 0.93 -0.21
CA ALA A 72 9.53 1.01 -1.51
C ALA A 72 8.37 2.03 -1.58
N VAL A 73 8.06 2.77 -0.50
CA VAL A 73 6.88 3.66 -0.49
C VAL A 73 6.99 4.80 -1.52
N GLY A 74 8.21 5.13 -1.96
CA GLY A 74 8.45 6.07 -3.06
C GLY A 74 7.99 5.59 -4.43
N ALA A 75 7.70 4.30 -4.60
CA ALA A 75 7.11 3.75 -5.82
C ALA A 75 5.62 4.15 -5.97
N ILE A 76 4.93 4.43 -4.86
CA ILE A 76 3.51 4.77 -4.86
C ILE A 76 3.33 6.16 -5.51
N GLY A 77 2.72 6.17 -6.69
CA GLY A 77 2.56 7.38 -7.50
C GLY A 77 3.84 7.86 -8.21
N ASN A 78 4.90 7.06 -8.27
CA ASN A 78 6.09 7.40 -9.06
C ASN A 78 5.73 7.49 -10.55
N PRO A 79 6.09 8.56 -11.28
CA PRO A 79 5.68 8.76 -12.67
C PRO A 79 6.04 7.59 -13.61
N ALA A 80 7.18 6.92 -13.43
CA ALA A 80 7.55 5.77 -14.26
C ALA A 80 6.69 4.52 -14.01
N LEU A 81 5.95 4.50 -12.90
CA LEU A 81 5.10 3.37 -12.50
C LEU A 81 3.61 3.73 -12.50
N VAL A 82 3.26 5.01 -12.70
CA VAL A 82 1.86 5.47 -12.81
C VAL A 82 1.23 4.82 -14.05
N ARG A 83 0.04 4.25 -13.86
CA ARG A 83 -0.76 3.65 -14.93
C ARG A 83 -1.03 4.68 -16.03
N GLU A 84 -0.99 4.22 -17.28
CA GLU A 84 -1.22 5.04 -18.49
C GLU A 84 -0.17 6.14 -18.75
N ASN A 85 0.85 6.28 -17.89
CA ASN A 85 1.94 7.20 -18.13
C ASN A 85 3.02 6.54 -19.01
N ASP A 86 2.96 6.78 -20.31
CA ASP A 86 3.95 6.27 -21.28
C ASP A 86 5.14 7.25 -21.39
N LEU A 87 6.09 7.13 -20.46
CA LEU A 87 7.32 7.92 -20.47
C LEU A 87 8.36 7.30 -21.42
N PRO A 88 9.09 8.12 -22.19
CA PRO A 88 10.30 7.66 -22.87
C PRO A 88 11.27 6.96 -21.90
N GLU A 89 11.87 5.85 -22.31
CA GLU A 89 12.69 4.96 -21.44
C GLU A 89 13.75 5.71 -20.63
N ARG A 90 14.36 6.74 -21.22
CA ARG A 90 15.34 7.58 -20.53
C ARG A 90 14.73 8.34 -19.35
N LEU A 91 13.55 8.92 -19.52
CA LEU A 91 12.83 9.60 -18.44
C LEU A 91 12.31 8.59 -17.42
N ALA A 92 11.77 7.46 -17.87
CA ALA A 92 11.32 6.40 -16.97
C ALA A 92 12.45 5.89 -16.06
N THR A 93 13.66 5.75 -16.61
CA THR A 93 14.85 5.39 -15.80
C THR A 93 15.18 6.44 -14.75
N MET A 94 15.16 7.72 -15.11
CA MET A 94 15.43 8.83 -14.17
C MET A 94 14.39 8.87 -13.04
N GLU A 95 13.12 8.67 -13.36
CA GLU A 95 12.03 8.62 -12.38
C GLU A 95 12.17 7.40 -11.44
N ARG A 96 12.62 6.24 -11.97
CA ARG A 96 12.94 5.08 -11.11
C ARG A 96 14.11 5.35 -10.17
N TRP A 97 15.11 6.12 -10.60
CA TRP A 97 16.21 6.56 -9.72
C TRP A 97 15.76 7.52 -8.62
N ASP A 98 14.64 8.24 -8.79
CA ASP A 98 14.07 9.11 -7.76
C ASP A 98 13.21 8.35 -6.73
N ILE A 99 12.92 7.06 -6.92
CA ILE A 99 12.10 6.27 -5.96
C ILE A 99 12.62 6.40 -4.51
N PRO A 100 13.92 6.24 -4.20
CA PRO A 100 14.43 6.43 -2.84
C PRO A 100 14.22 7.86 -2.31
N ALA A 101 14.42 8.87 -3.14
CA ALA A 101 14.21 10.28 -2.77
C ALA A 101 12.73 10.59 -2.54
N ALA A 102 11.83 10.07 -3.37
CA ALA A 102 10.38 10.15 -3.18
C ALA A 102 9.94 9.46 -1.89
N GLY A 103 10.47 8.26 -1.62
CA GLY A 103 10.21 7.51 -0.39
C GLY A 103 10.67 8.27 0.86
N ALA A 104 11.85 8.89 0.80
CA ALA A 104 12.36 9.74 1.87
C ALA A 104 11.45 10.95 2.15
N ARG A 105 10.93 11.61 1.10
CA ARG A 105 9.97 12.72 1.24
C ARG A 105 8.67 12.27 1.93
N ILE A 106 8.19 11.06 1.61
CA ILE A 106 7.02 10.46 2.26
C ILE A 106 7.32 10.18 3.73
N CYS A 107 8.43 9.49 4.03
CA CYS A 107 8.82 9.17 5.40
C CYS A 107 8.99 10.45 6.24
N ALA A 108 9.60 11.50 5.69
CA ALA A 108 9.75 12.78 6.39
C ALA A 108 8.42 13.49 6.70
N ALA A 109 7.37 13.23 5.93
CA ALA A 109 6.04 13.78 6.18
C ALA A 109 5.27 13.01 7.27
N ILE A 110 5.69 11.78 7.60
CA ILE A 110 5.07 10.96 8.64
C ILE A 110 5.71 11.35 9.98
N GLY A 111 5.05 12.23 10.73
CA GLY A 111 5.53 12.73 12.02
C GLY A 111 5.67 11.69 13.13
N ALA A 112 5.32 10.43 12.88
CA ALA A 112 5.43 9.34 13.84
C ALA A 112 6.76 8.56 13.75
N LEU A 113 7.53 8.73 12.68
CA LEU A 113 8.74 7.94 12.43
C LEU A 113 9.94 8.46 13.22
N PRO A 114 10.87 7.59 13.65
CA PRO A 114 12.14 7.99 14.24
C PRO A 114 12.94 8.95 13.34
N GLU A 115 13.79 9.76 13.98
CA GLU A 115 14.82 10.52 13.28
C GLU A 115 15.68 9.54 12.45
N ARG A 116 16.11 9.97 11.25
CA ARG A 116 16.90 9.20 10.26
C ARG A 116 16.15 8.22 9.36
N VAL A 117 14.91 7.80 9.62
CA VAL A 117 14.22 6.86 8.71
C VAL A 117 14.21 7.38 7.26
N ALA A 118 13.93 8.67 7.07
CA ALA A 118 13.94 9.31 5.75
C ALA A 118 15.34 9.28 5.08
N ASP A 119 16.40 9.61 5.82
CA ASP A 119 17.79 9.58 5.32
C ASP A 119 18.18 8.16 4.90
N ILE A 120 17.83 7.17 5.72
CA ILE A 120 18.15 5.76 5.47
C ILE A 120 17.49 5.29 4.18
N VAL A 121 16.19 5.59 3.99
CA VAL A 121 15.43 5.29 2.77
C VAL A 121 15.99 6.02 1.56
N ARG A 122 16.39 7.29 1.71
CA ARG A 122 16.92 8.13 0.62
C ARG A 122 18.14 7.50 -0.03
N TRP A 123 19.08 7.02 0.78
CA TRP A 123 20.40 6.61 0.32
C TRP A 123 20.57 5.09 0.17
N GLN A 124 19.48 4.32 0.25
CA GLN A 124 19.51 2.87 0.12
C GLN A 124 20.00 2.36 -1.25
N ALA A 125 20.03 3.22 -2.27
CA ALA A 125 20.45 2.90 -3.64
C ALA A 125 21.71 3.64 -4.08
N GLU A 126 22.41 4.30 -3.13
CA GLU A 126 23.74 4.85 -3.37
C GLU A 126 24.77 3.73 -3.56
N ALA A 127 25.80 3.98 -4.36
CA ALA A 127 26.83 3.00 -4.68
C ALA A 127 28.19 3.51 -4.22
N TRP A 128 29.03 2.62 -3.69
CA TRP A 128 30.35 2.96 -3.15
C TRP A 128 31.24 3.77 -4.12
N ASP A 129 31.17 3.49 -5.42
CA ASP A 129 31.89 4.19 -6.49
C ASP A 129 31.26 5.51 -6.95
N GLY A 130 30.10 5.88 -6.41
CA GLY A 130 29.36 7.11 -6.75
C GLY A 130 28.43 6.98 -7.95
N THR A 131 28.19 5.78 -8.48
CA THR A 131 27.25 5.55 -9.60
C THR A 131 25.79 5.40 -9.16
N GLY A 132 25.54 5.31 -7.85
CA GLY A 132 24.20 5.17 -7.27
C GLY A 132 23.42 6.48 -7.24
N PHE A 133 22.14 6.37 -6.91
CA PHE A 133 21.18 7.47 -6.90
C PHE A 133 20.42 7.46 -5.58
N PRO A 134 19.89 8.61 -5.10
CA PRO A 134 19.62 9.85 -5.84
C PRO A 134 20.71 10.93 -5.81
N ASP A 135 21.63 10.89 -4.84
CA ASP A 135 22.58 11.98 -4.57
C ASP A 135 24.02 11.68 -5.01
N GLN A 136 24.31 10.48 -5.49
CA GLN A 136 25.64 10.05 -5.93
C GLN A 136 26.67 10.17 -4.81
N LEU A 137 26.26 9.78 -3.60
CA LEU A 137 27.16 9.65 -2.47
C LEU A 137 28.21 8.59 -2.77
N ARG A 138 29.39 8.74 -2.18
CA ARG A 138 30.53 7.86 -2.44
C ARG A 138 31.30 7.55 -1.18
N TRP A 139 31.93 6.38 -1.17
CA TRP A 139 32.79 5.92 -0.09
C TRP A 139 32.10 6.02 1.29
N ASN A 140 32.79 6.60 2.26
CA ASN A 140 32.29 6.81 3.62
C ASN A 140 31.21 7.90 3.73
N GLY A 141 30.80 8.51 2.61
CA GLY A 141 29.66 9.41 2.57
C GLY A 141 28.31 8.69 2.66
N ILE A 142 28.27 7.39 2.36
CA ILE A 142 27.05 6.58 2.43
C ILE A 142 26.89 6.04 3.86
N PRO A 143 25.77 6.32 4.57
CA PRO A 143 25.58 5.83 5.93
C PRO A 143 25.47 4.29 5.99
N LEU A 144 26.11 3.68 6.99
CA LEU A 144 26.03 2.25 7.24
C LEU A 144 24.59 1.69 7.36
N PRO A 145 23.63 2.40 7.99
CA PRO A 145 22.22 2.03 7.92
C PRO A 145 21.67 1.83 6.50
N SER A 146 22.01 2.71 5.55
CA SER A 146 21.59 2.61 4.16
C SER A 146 22.30 1.48 3.43
N VAL A 147 23.58 1.25 3.74
CA VAL A 147 24.34 0.09 3.25
C VAL A 147 23.68 -1.22 3.70
N ALA A 148 23.20 -1.30 4.95
CA ALA A 148 22.50 -2.48 5.45
C ALA A 148 21.21 -2.77 4.66
N LEU A 149 20.43 -1.75 4.30
CA LEU A 149 19.27 -1.89 3.41
C LEU A 149 19.68 -2.41 2.02
N ALA A 150 20.75 -1.87 1.46
CA ALA A 150 21.24 -2.24 0.14
C ALA A 150 21.71 -3.71 0.09
N LEU A 151 22.42 -4.16 1.13
CA LEU A 151 22.83 -5.57 1.28
C LEU A 151 21.62 -6.48 1.50
N ALA A 152 20.68 -6.09 2.37
CA ALA A 152 19.44 -6.83 2.59
C ALA A 152 18.61 -6.99 1.30
N ASP A 153 18.60 -5.97 0.43
CA ASP A 153 17.94 -6.04 -0.88
C ASP A 153 18.49 -7.18 -1.76
N ARG A 154 19.81 -7.40 -1.76
CA ARG A 154 20.44 -8.53 -2.49
C ARG A 154 19.99 -9.88 -1.93
N VAL A 155 19.93 -10.00 -0.60
CA VAL A 155 19.46 -11.23 0.06
C VAL A 155 18.01 -11.54 -0.30
N VAL A 156 17.13 -10.54 -0.23
CA VAL A 156 15.68 -10.75 -0.44
C VAL A 156 15.34 -11.03 -1.90
N ARG A 157 16.15 -10.55 -2.85
CA ARG A 157 15.97 -10.79 -4.29
C ARG A 157 16.56 -12.11 -4.77
N ALA A 158 17.56 -12.63 -4.08
CA ALA A 158 18.18 -13.90 -4.43
C ALA A 158 17.21 -15.07 -4.28
N HIS A 159 17.29 -16.04 -5.19
CA HIS A 159 16.50 -17.27 -5.10
C HIS A 159 17.06 -18.21 -4.04
N GLU A 160 18.39 -18.23 -3.90
CA GLU A 160 19.14 -19.01 -2.93
C GLU A 160 20.18 -18.14 -2.22
N PRO A 161 20.49 -18.39 -0.94
CA PRO A 161 21.44 -17.58 -0.16
C PRO A 161 22.80 -17.37 -0.85
N GLU A 162 23.33 -18.40 -1.51
CA GLU A 162 24.62 -18.37 -2.19
C GLU A 162 24.66 -17.40 -3.37
N GLU A 163 23.52 -17.15 -4.03
CA GLU A 163 23.40 -16.15 -5.11
C GLU A 163 23.64 -14.75 -4.57
N ALA A 164 23.08 -14.43 -3.39
CA ALA A 164 23.31 -13.14 -2.74
C ALA A 164 24.79 -12.95 -2.37
N LEU A 165 25.45 -14.01 -1.88
CA LEU A 165 26.87 -13.99 -1.55
C LEU A 165 27.74 -13.72 -2.80
N ALA A 166 27.46 -14.41 -3.91
CA ALA A 166 28.17 -14.23 -5.17
C ALA A 166 27.98 -12.80 -5.73
N SER A 167 26.73 -12.32 -5.78
CA SER A 167 26.40 -10.95 -6.22
C SER A 167 27.12 -9.89 -5.39
N ILE A 168 27.10 -9.99 -4.05
CA ILE A 168 27.75 -9.02 -3.17
C ILE A 168 29.29 -9.06 -3.31
N ALA A 169 29.87 -10.23 -3.60
CA ALA A 169 31.30 -10.36 -3.87
C ALA A 169 31.70 -9.70 -5.20
N GLU A 170 30.90 -9.86 -6.25
CA GLU A 170 31.12 -9.21 -7.55
C GLU A 170 30.95 -7.68 -7.48
N GLU A 171 30.03 -7.20 -6.65
CA GLU A 171 29.77 -5.78 -6.43
C GLU A 171 30.78 -5.09 -5.51
N ALA A 172 31.71 -5.84 -4.89
CA ALA A 172 32.71 -5.29 -4.00
C ALA A 172 33.65 -4.31 -4.72
N GLY A 173 33.81 -3.12 -4.15
CA GLY A 173 34.55 -2.00 -4.75
C GLY A 173 33.75 -1.19 -5.78
N ARG A 174 32.53 -1.60 -6.13
CA ARG A 174 31.60 -0.87 -7.01
C ARG A 174 30.38 -0.38 -6.23
N SER A 175 29.45 -1.26 -5.88
CA SER A 175 28.26 -0.92 -5.08
C SER A 175 28.57 -0.87 -3.60
N PHE A 176 29.44 -1.77 -3.12
CA PHE A 176 29.76 -1.92 -1.70
C PHE A 176 31.25 -1.72 -1.44
N ALA A 177 31.60 -1.12 -0.30
CA ALA A 177 32.99 -1.13 0.16
C ALA A 177 33.44 -2.59 0.35
N PRO A 178 34.71 -2.93 0.05
CA PRO A 178 35.23 -4.27 0.33
C PRO A 178 35.09 -4.67 1.81
N ALA A 179 35.10 -3.71 2.74
CA ALA A 179 34.86 -3.97 4.15
C ALA A 179 33.41 -4.37 4.45
N HIS A 180 32.42 -3.73 3.82
CA HIS A 180 31.00 -4.05 3.99
C HIS A 180 30.70 -5.44 3.42
N SER A 181 31.25 -5.79 2.25
CA SER A 181 31.10 -7.14 1.68
C SER A 181 31.69 -8.21 2.62
N ARG A 182 32.85 -7.96 3.24
CA ARG A 182 33.43 -8.90 4.23
C ARG A 182 32.56 -9.03 5.48
N ALA A 183 32.02 -7.93 6.00
CA ALA A 183 31.12 -7.97 7.16
C ALA A 183 29.84 -8.75 6.84
N PHE A 184 29.28 -8.55 5.64
CA PHE A 184 28.16 -9.34 5.14
C PHE A 184 28.49 -10.84 5.06
N MET A 185 29.66 -11.22 4.54
CA MET A 185 30.08 -12.63 4.50
C MET A 185 30.16 -13.24 5.91
N LEU A 186 30.65 -12.49 6.89
CA LEU A 186 30.70 -12.94 8.30
C LEU A 186 29.29 -13.15 8.87
N TRP A 187 28.37 -12.21 8.60
CA TRP A 187 26.97 -12.36 8.94
C TRP A 187 26.40 -13.64 8.31
N PHE A 188 26.56 -13.80 6.99
CA PHE A 188 26.08 -14.94 6.22
C PHE A 188 26.55 -16.28 6.79
N HIS A 189 27.85 -16.42 7.08
CA HIS A 189 28.40 -17.65 7.64
C HIS A 189 27.95 -17.92 9.08
N ARG A 190 27.64 -16.87 9.85
CA ARG A 190 27.16 -17.01 11.23
C ARG A 190 25.70 -17.39 11.31
N THR A 191 24.87 -16.86 10.40
CA THR A 191 23.40 -17.00 10.47
C THR A 191 22.83 -17.95 9.42
N GLY A 192 23.61 -18.36 8.42
CA GLY A 192 23.10 -19.12 7.28
C GLY A 192 22.16 -18.31 6.38
N ALA A 193 22.28 -16.97 6.40
CA ALA A 193 21.32 -16.05 5.80
C ALA A 193 19.89 -16.19 6.34
N GLU A 194 19.75 -16.57 7.60
CA GLU A 194 18.49 -16.52 8.33
C GLU A 194 18.39 -15.23 9.15
N ALA A 195 17.17 -14.71 9.28
CA ALA A 195 16.86 -13.58 10.14
C ALA A 195 15.55 -13.86 10.88
N GLU A 196 15.45 -13.36 12.11
CA GLU A 196 14.21 -13.40 12.88
C GLU A 196 13.08 -12.69 12.11
N PRO A 197 11.84 -13.20 12.13
CA PRO A 197 10.71 -12.54 11.49
C PRO A 197 10.56 -11.10 11.98
N PHE A 198 10.30 -10.18 11.04
CA PHE A 198 10.12 -8.78 11.39
C PHE A 198 8.98 -8.61 12.40
N THR A 199 9.30 -7.94 13.50
CA THR A 199 8.33 -7.43 14.46
C THR A 199 8.44 -5.92 14.50
N PHE A 200 7.33 -5.21 14.32
CA PHE A 200 7.34 -3.75 14.28
C PHE A 200 7.81 -3.17 15.64
N PRO A 201 8.88 -2.35 15.68
CA PRO A 201 9.39 -1.77 16.92
C PRO A 201 8.52 -0.58 17.38
N ARG A 202 7.36 -0.89 17.98
CA ARG A 202 6.36 0.11 18.39
C ARG A 202 6.92 1.19 19.32
N THR A 203 7.86 0.82 20.17
CA THR A 203 8.54 1.72 21.11
C THR A 203 9.39 2.78 20.42
N ALA A 204 9.73 2.59 19.13
CA ALA A 204 10.47 3.56 18.35
C ALA A 204 9.57 4.66 17.75
N LEU A 205 8.25 4.46 17.74
CA LEU A 205 7.31 5.45 17.20
C LEU A 205 7.18 6.66 18.13
N LEU A 206 7.06 7.85 17.54
CA LEU A 206 6.88 9.10 18.26
C LEU A 206 5.44 9.19 18.81
N ALA A 207 5.32 9.34 20.13
CA ALA A 207 4.05 9.24 20.86
C ALA A 207 3.04 10.36 20.55
N ASP A 208 3.47 11.49 19.99
CA ASP A 208 2.62 12.66 19.74
C ASP A 208 1.80 12.58 18.44
N PHE A 209 1.86 11.45 17.71
CA PHE A 209 1.12 11.28 16.46
C PHE A 209 -0.37 11.01 16.68
N SER A 210 -1.22 11.86 16.06
CA SER A 210 -2.60 12.03 16.53
C SER A 210 -3.67 11.15 15.84
N ASP A 211 -3.49 10.72 14.58
CA ASP A 211 -4.53 9.95 13.86
C ASP A 211 -3.97 9.01 12.77
N PRO A 212 -3.92 7.69 12.99
CA PRO A 212 -3.57 6.70 11.95
C PRO A 212 -4.50 6.72 10.73
N GLY A 213 -5.72 7.23 10.86
CA GLY A 213 -6.68 7.35 9.78
C GLY A 213 -6.27 8.35 8.70
N ASP A 214 -5.56 9.42 9.06
CA ASP A 214 -5.05 10.39 8.10
C ASP A 214 -3.94 9.79 7.23
N LEU A 215 -3.14 8.86 7.77
CA LEU A 215 -2.16 8.10 7.00
C LEU A 215 -2.84 7.14 6.00
N LEU A 216 -3.92 6.47 6.41
CA LEU A 216 -4.73 5.64 5.50
C LEU A 216 -5.34 6.46 4.36
N LEU A 217 -5.79 7.69 4.64
CA LEU A 217 -6.29 8.57 3.61
C LEU A 217 -5.18 9.06 2.67
N ASP A 218 -4.01 9.43 3.20
CA ASP A 218 -2.86 9.86 2.38
C ASP A 218 -2.39 8.73 1.43
N ILE A 219 -2.33 7.48 1.91
CA ILE A 219 -1.94 6.37 1.03
C ILE A 219 -3.01 6.07 -0.01
N ALA A 220 -4.29 6.13 0.34
CA ALA A 220 -5.39 5.94 -0.61
C ALA A 220 -5.33 6.98 -1.74
N ASP A 221 -5.08 8.24 -1.40
CA ASP A 221 -4.87 9.33 -2.35
C ASP A 221 -3.68 9.09 -3.30
N ARG A 222 -2.59 8.51 -2.79
CA ARG A 222 -1.41 8.16 -3.59
C ARG A 222 -1.69 6.98 -4.51
N ILE A 223 -2.40 5.96 -4.02
CA ILE A 223 -2.85 4.82 -4.81
C ILE A 223 -3.72 5.31 -5.97
N ASP A 224 -4.70 6.17 -5.71
CA ASP A 224 -5.56 6.74 -6.74
C ASP A 224 -4.79 7.52 -7.81
N ARG A 225 -3.79 8.32 -7.43
CA ARG A 225 -2.90 8.98 -8.39
C ARG A 225 -2.09 7.98 -9.21
N HIS A 226 -1.57 6.94 -8.57
CA HIS A 226 -0.83 5.87 -9.25
C HIS A 226 -1.71 5.11 -10.26
N LEU A 227 -3.00 4.99 -9.97
CA LEU A 227 -4.00 4.34 -10.81
C LEU A 227 -4.70 5.28 -11.80
N ALA A 228 -4.26 6.54 -11.91
CA ALA A 228 -4.83 7.58 -12.77
C ALA A 228 -6.32 7.92 -12.49
N VAL A 229 -6.79 7.73 -11.25
CA VAL A 229 -8.18 7.98 -10.80
C VAL A 229 -8.23 8.83 -9.53
N PRO A 230 -7.65 10.06 -9.56
CA PRO A 230 -7.45 10.87 -8.36
C PRO A 230 -8.76 11.18 -7.63
N GLY A 231 -8.78 10.94 -6.31
CA GLY A 231 -9.90 11.30 -5.42
C GLY A 231 -11.01 10.25 -5.33
N ARG A 232 -10.90 9.13 -6.05
CA ARG A 232 -11.85 8.01 -6.01
C ARG A 232 -12.08 7.49 -4.60
N ALA A 233 -11.04 7.24 -3.82
CA ALA A 233 -11.15 6.73 -2.45
C ALA A 233 -11.97 7.67 -1.56
N ARG A 234 -11.79 8.99 -1.69
CA ARG A 234 -12.60 9.98 -0.96
C ARG A 234 -14.06 9.96 -1.37
N ASN A 235 -14.34 9.87 -2.67
CA ASN A 235 -15.70 9.81 -3.19
C ASN A 235 -16.41 8.54 -2.72
N VAL A 236 -15.76 7.39 -2.88
CA VAL A 236 -16.27 6.08 -2.46
C VAL A 236 -16.51 6.06 -0.96
N LEU A 237 -15.55 6.51 -0.15
CA LEU A 237 -15.67 6.63 1.30
C LEU A 237 -16.91 7.44 1.71
N ARG A 238 -17.09 8.63 1.11
CA ARG A 238 -18.22 9.52 1.40
C ARG A 238 -19.56 8.83 1.08
N LEU A 239 -19.67 8.23 -0.10
CA LEU A 239 -20.89 7.52 -0.52
C LEU A 239 -21.16 6.32 0.37
N ALA A 240 -20.14 5.53 0.66
CA ALA A 240 -20.24 4.32 1.47
C ALA A 240 -20.67 4.63 2.90
N GLU A 241 -20.07 5.64 3.54
CA GLU A 241 -20.41 6.03 4.91
C GLU A 241 -21.86 6.54 5.01
N ALA A 242 -22.27 7.46 4.13
CA ALA A 242 -23.63 8.00 4.17
C ALA A 242 -24.68 6.91 3.90
N SER A 243 -24.39 6.00 2.98
CA SER A 243 -25.25 4.85 2.67
C SER A 243 -25.37 3.89 3.85
N ALA A 244 -24.25 3.58 4.52
CA ALA A 244 -24.25 2.69 5.68
C ALA A 244 -25.06 3.26 6.85
N ARG A 245 -24.93 4.58 7.12
CA ARG A 245 -25.76 5.27 8.12
C ARG A 245 -27.25 5.20 7.76
N ALA A 246 -27.61 5.45 6.51
CA ALA A 246 -29.00 5.39 6.05
C ALA A 246 -29.60 3.98 6.15
N LEU A 247 -28.78 2.94 5.98
CA LEU A 247 -29.17 1.54 6.08
C LEU A 247 -29.14 0.99 7.52
N GLY A 248 -28.75 1.80 8.51
CA GLY A 248 -28.74 1.43 9.93
C GLY A 248 -27.57 0.54 10.35
N CYS A 249 -26.44 0.58 9.64
CA CYS A 249 -25.23 -0.12 10.06
C CYS A 249 -24.71 0.41 11.41
N THR A 250 -24.14 -0.48 12.21
CA THR A 250 -23.52 -0.18 13.50
C THR A 250 -22.20 0.59 13.34
N ALA A 251 -21.72 1.22 14.42
CA ALA A 251 -20.44 1.96 14.37
C ALA A 251 -19.24 1.07 13.96
N PRO A 252 -19.08 -0.17 14.47
CA PRO A 252 -18.01 -1.06 14.00
C PRO A 252 -18.13 -1.46 12.52
N GLU A 253 -19.36 -1.68 12.02
CA GLU A 253 -19.58 -1.99 10.60
C GLU A 253 -19.23 -0.80 9.69
N ILE A 254 -19.60 0.42 10.10
CA ILE A 254 -19.26 1.65 9.39
C ILE A 254 -17.74 1.83 9.39
N GLU A 255 -17.07 1.58 10.52
CA GLU A 255 -15.61 1.71 10.62
C GLU A 255 -14.87 0.72 9.71
N ALA A 256 -15.27 -0.56 9.72
CA ALA A 256 -14.72 -1.56 8.81
C ALA A 256 -14.95 -1.16 7.33
N LEU A 257 -16.11 -0.60 7.01
CA LEU A 257 -16.43 -0.11 5.66
C LEU A 257 -15.58 1.11 5.27
N ARG A 258 -15.31 2.03 6.19
CA ARG A 258 -14.41 3.17 5.93
C ARG A 258 -12.99 2.72 5.62
N ILE A 259 -12.46 1.78 6.41
CA ILE A 259 -11.14 1.18 6.14
C ILE A 259 -11.16 0.46 4.78
N ALA A 260 -12.21 -0.29 4.47
CA ALA A 260 -12.34 -0.96 3.17
C ALA A 260 -12.39 0.04 2.00
N ALA A 261 -13.10 1.16 2.16
CA ALA A 261 -13.20 2.22 1.16
C ALA A 261 -11.87 2.95 0.91
N LEU A 262 -10.97 3.02 1.91
CA LEU A 262 -9.64 3.59 1.75
C LEU A 262 -8.61 2.59 1.22
N THR A 263 -8.83 1.29 1.40
CA THR A 263 -7.81 0.26 1.10
C THR A 263 -8.10 -0.58 -0.14
N PHE A 264 -9.33 -0.55 -0.70
CA PHE A 264 -9.71 -1.43 -1.82
C PHE A 264 -8.84 -1.25 -3.07
N GLY A 265 -8.34 -0.03 -3.32
CA GLY A 265 -7.57 0.31 -4.50
C GLY A 265 -6.18 -0.35 -4.53
N ALA A 266 -5.63 -0.74 -3.37
CA ALA A 266 -4.28 -1.30 -3.31
C ALA A 266 -4.14 -2.63 -4.09
N GLY A 267 -5.21 -3.42 -4.17
CA GLY A 267 -5.22 -4.66 -4.95
C GLY A 267 -5.11 -4.45 -6.47
N GLU A 268 -5.21 -3.20 -6.94
CA GLU A 268 -5.13 -2.82 -8.35
C GLU A 268 -3.69 -2.48 -8.80
N LEU A 269 -2.72 -2.37 -7.87
CA LEU A 269 -1.34 -1.93 -8.16
C LEU A 269 -0.49 -2.97 -8.92
N GLY A 270 -0.52 -4.25 -8.54
CA GLY A 270 0.37 -5.29 -9.09
C GLY A 270 -0.05 -5.88 -10.45
N ASN A 271 -1.00 -5.24 -11.14
CA ASN A 271 -1.87 -5.91 -12.08
C ASN A 271 -1.99 -5.10 -13.39
N GLY A 272 -0.90 -5.00 -14.17
CA GLY A 272 -0.71 -4.19 -15.39
C GLY A 272 -1.63 -4.45 -16.60
N PHE A 273 -2.94 -4.48 -16.41
CA PHE A 273 -3.94 -4.53 -17.49
C PHE A 273 -5.17 -3.67 -17.11
N GLU A 274 -5.81 -3.09 -18.13
CA GLU A 274 -6.89 -2.09 -18.07
C GLU A 274 -7.95 -2.35 -16.98
N SER A 275 -7.99 -1.49 -15.96
CA SER A 275 -9.15 -1.33 -15.06
C SER A 275 -10.27 -0.50 -15.68
N THR A 276 -10.09 -0.04 -16.91
CA THR A 276 -11.01 0.79 -17.69
C THR A 276 -12.25 0.03 -18.18
N LEU A 277 -12.39 -1.25 -17.82
CA LEU A 277 -13.59 -2.01 -18.08
C LEU A 277 -14.69 -1.62 -17.11
N ASP A 278 -15.81 -1.24 -17.73
CA ASP A 278 -17.06 -0.87 -17.08
C ASP A 278 -17.45 -1.84 -15.96
N PRO A 279 -17.78 -1.38 -14.75
CA PRO A 279 -18.10 -2.25 -13.63
C PRO A 279 -19.35 -3.14 -13.86
N LEU A 280 -20.19 -2.81 -14.84
CA LEU A 280 -21.36 -3.62 -15.21
C LEU A 280 -21.05 -4.69 -16.27
N VAL A 281 -19.86 -4.64 -16.87
CA VAL A 281 -19.49 -5.58 -17.93
C VAL A 281 -18.83 -6.82 -17.33
N ARG A 282 -19.27 -7.99 -17.79
CA ARG A 282 -18.73 -9.29 -17.35
C ARG A 282 -17.28 -9.48 -17.80
N LEU A 283 -16.91 -8.95 -18.97
CA LEU A 283 -15.51 -8.82 -19.38
C LEU A 283 -14.79 -7.97 -18.33
N GLY A 284 -13.85 -8.56 -17.59
CA GLY A 284 -13.14 -7.91 -16.47
C GLY A 284 -13.60 -8.35 -15.07
N LEU A 285 -14.65 -9.16 -14.94
CA LEU A 285 -15.09 -9.65 -13.61
C LEU A 285 -14.02 -10.51 -12.91
N GLU A 286 -13.36 -11.41 -13.64
CA GLU A 286 -12.25 -12.23 -13.12
C GLU A 286 -11.14 -11.37 -12.55
N ARG A 287 -10.75 -10.35 -13.31
CA ARG A 287 -9.70 -9.42 -12.92
C ARG A 287 -10.08 -8.63 -11.67
N ARG A 288 -11.31 -8.12 -11.60
CA ARG A 288 -11.81 -7.42 -10.41
C ARG A 288 -11.85 -8.33 -9.19
N ALA A 289 -12.15 -9.61 -9.35
CA ALA A 289 -12.08 -10.59 -8.28
C ALA A 289 -10.62 -10.86 -7.83
N GLU A 290 -9.67 -10.98 -8.77
CA GLU A 290 -8.25 -11.09 -8.43
C GLU A 290 -7.74 -9.87 -7.66
N GLN A 291 -8.12 -8.66 -8.08
CA GLN A 291 -7.78 -7.40 -7.42
C GLN A 291 -8.44 -7.31 -6.03
N ALA A 292 -9.70 -7.73 -5.89
CA ALA A 292 -10.39 -7.82 -4.61
C ALA A 292 -9.64 -8.74 -3.63
N GLN A 293 -9.24 -9.92 -4.09
CA GLN A 293 -8.48 -10.88 -3.29
C GLN A 293 -7.06 -10.41 -2.99
N ALA A 294 -6.39 -9.75 -3.94
CA ALA A 294 -5.08 -9.15 -3.71
C ALA A 294 -5.13 -8.05 -2.65
N GLY A 295 -6.13 -7.16 -2.72
CA GLY A 295 -6.34 -6.11 -1.71
C GLY A 295 -6.64 -6.69 -0.33
N ALA A 296 -7.52 -7.70 -0.24
CA ALA A 296 -7.84 -8.37 1.02
C ALA A 296 -6.61 -8.99 1.69
N ARG A 297 -5.73 -9.66 0.92
CA ARG A 297 -4.48 -10.26 1.43
C ARG A 297 -3.51 -9.24 2.04
N LEU A 298 -3.54 -7.98 1.62
CA LEU A 298 -2.72 -6.93 2.23
C LEU A 298 -3.21 -6.55 3.65
N LEU A 299 -4.46 -6.87 3.96
CA LEU A 299 -5.10 -6.57 5.24
C LEU A 299 -5.11 -7.79 6.17
N GLU A 300 -5.09 -9.00 5.60
CA GLU A 300 -5.01 -10.28 6.31
C GLU A 300 -3.69 -10.40 7.09
N GLY A 301 -3.74 -10.11 8.39
CA GLY A 301 -2.58 -10.13 9.28
C GLY A 301 -2.26 -8.80 9.96
N LEU A 302 -3.01 -7.74 9.63
CA LEU A 302 -2.92 -6.43 10.28
C LEU A 302 -4.17 -6.23 11.16
N PRO A 303 -4.12 -6.53 12.48
CA PRO A 303 -5.29 -6.54 13.36
C PRO A 303 -6.19 -5.30 13.27
N ALA A 304 -5.60 -4.10 13.16
CA ALA A 304 -6.35 -2.85 13.03
C ALA A 304 -7.14 -2.74 11.71
N LEU A 305 -6.74 -3.45 10.66
CA LEU A 305 -7.33 -3.39 9.32
C LEU A 305 -8.11 -4.66 8.93
N ALA A 306 -7.96 -5.74 9.70
CA ALA A 306 -8.46 -7.08 9.36
C ALA A 306 -9.98 -7.14 9.14
N ALA A 307 -10.76 -6.32 9.86
CA ALA A 307 -12.22 -6.26 9.71
C ALA A 307 -12.67 -5.80 8.31
N ALA A 308 -11.83 -5.06 7.57
CA ALA A 308 -12.10 -4.61 6.22
C ALA A 308 -11.82 -5.68 5.14
N ALA A 309 -10.95 -6.65 5.43
CA ALA A 309 -10.55 -7.70 4.50
C ALA A 309 -11.75 -8.43 3.83
N PRO A 310 -12.76 -8.94 4.56
CA PRO A 310 -13.91 -9.59 3.94
C PRO A 310 -14.75 -8.65 3.07
N LEU A 311 -14.78 -7.34 3.38
CA LEU A 311 -15.50 -6.36 2.57
C LEU A 311 -14.79 -6.10 1.24
N VAL A 312 -13.45 -5.96 1.29
CA VAL A 312 -12.61 -5.80 0.10
C VAL A 312 -12.64 -7.07 -0.76
N ALA A 313 -12.56 -8.26 -0.14
CA ALA A 313 -12.58 -9.55 -0.82
C ALA A 313 -13.85 -9.79 -1.64
N ALA A 314 -15.01 -9.38 -1.12
CA ALA A 314 -16.32 -9.58 -1.73
C ALA A 314 -16.79 -8.41 -2.62
N ARG A 315 -15.97 -7.36 -2.83
CA ARG A 315 -16.36 -6.17 -3.60
C ARG A 315 -16.66 -6.42 -5.08
N ALA A 316 -16.27 -7.59 -5.60
CA ALA A 316 -16.52 -8.02 -6.98
C ALA A 316 -17.68 -9.03 -7.10
N GLU A 317 -18.32 -9.41 -5.98
CA GLU A 317 -19.52 -10.25 -5.99
C GLU A 317 -20.71 -9.48 -6.56
N TRP A 318 -21.59 -10.19 -7.26
CA TRP A 318 -22.83 -9.63 -7.80
C TRP A 318 -24.00 -10.16 -6.99
N PHE A 319 -24.98 -9.29 -6.75
CA PHE A 319 -26.09 -9.56 -5.85
C PHE A 319 -26.92 -10.80 -6.25
N ASP A 320 -26.97 -11.17 -7.53
CA ASP A 320 -27.63 -12.37 -8.04
C ASP A 320 -26.84 -13.68 -7.91
N GLY A 321 -25.59 -13.64 -7.43
CA GLY A 321 -24.73 -14.82 -7.27
C GLY A 321 -23.92 -15.19 -8.50
N THR A 322 -23.99 -14.43 -9.59
CA THR A 322 -23.18 -14.67 -10.80
C THR A 322 -21.84 -13.94 -10.79
N GLY A 323 -21.50 -13.32 -9.65
CA GLY A 323 -20.24 -12.64 -9.40
C GLY A 323 -19.09 -13.59 -9.07
N LYS A 324 -17.95 -13.01 -8.70
CA LYS A 324 -16.72 -13.71 -8.33
C LYS A 324 -16.12 -13.03 -7.08
N PRO A 325 -15.27 -13.72 -6.30
CA PRO A 325 -14.70 -15.04 -6.55
C PRO A 325 -15.49 -16.24 -6.01
N ALA A 326 -16.34 -16.06 -5.00
CA ALA A 326 -17.06 -17.14 -4.33
C ALA A 326 -18.49 -17.34 -4.84
N GLY A 327 -19.02 -16.42 -5.66
CA GLY A 327 -20.39 -16.50 -6.18
C GLY A 327 -21.41 -16.30 -5.06
N LEU A 328 -21.07 -15.46 -4.08
CA LEU A 328 -21.97 -15.13 -2.97
C LEU A 328 -23.19 -14.39 -3.53
N ALA A 329 -24.37 -14.70 -2.99
CA ALA A 329 -25.62 -14.10 -3.44
C ALA A 329 -26.34 -13.39 -2.29
N ARG A 330 -27.03 -12.31 -2.62
CA ARG A 330 -27.95 -11.61 -1.71
C ARG A 330 -27.32 -11.27 -0.35
N ASP A 331 -27.96 -11.69 0.73
CA ASP A 331 -27.55 -11.40 2.11
C ASP A 331 -26.35 -12.23 2.58
N VAL A 332 -25.89 -13.21 1.79
CA VAL A 332 -24.60 -13.88 2.06
C VAL A 332 -23.44 -12.92 1.80
N ILE A 333 -23.61 -11.93 0.92
CA ILE A 333 -22.64 -10.86 0.73
C ILE A 333 -22.75 -9.89 1.92
N PRO A 334 -21.66 -9.63 2.66
CA PRO A 334 -21.67 -8.65 3.76
C PRO A 334 -22.26 -7.32 3.30
N ILE A 335 -23.10 -6.69 4.14
CA ILE A 335 -23.74 -5.41 3.78
C ILE A 335 -22.70 -4.34 3.41
N GLY A 336 -21.58 -4.28 4.13
CA GLY A 336 -20.46 -3.40 3.79
C GLY A 336 -19.88 -3.66 2.40
N ALA A 337 -19.76 -4.91 1.96
CA ALA A 337 -19.27 -5.25 0.62
C ALA A 337 -20.27 -4.84 -0.47
N ARG A 338 -21.58 -5.02 -0.23
CA ARG A 338 -22.63 -4.56 -1.14
C ARG A 338 -22.59 -3.03 -1.30
N ILE A 339 -22.44 -2.30 -0.20
CA ILE A 339 -22.29 -0.84 -0.20
C ILE A 339 -21.03 -0.42 -0.95
N LEU A 340 -19.89 -1.02 -0.61
CA LEU A 340 -18.60 -0.73 -1.22
C LEU A 340 -18.63 -0.95 -2.75
N ALA A 341 -19.12 -2.10 -3.21
CA ALA A 341 -19.22 -2.42 -4.63
C ALA A 341 -20.10 -1.42 -5.40
N THR A 342 -21.23 -1.03 -4.81
CA THR A 342 -22.16 -0.07 -5.43
C THR A 342 -21.56 1.34 -5.47
N ALA A 343 -20.88 1.78 -4.40
CA ALA A 343 -20.20 3.08 -4.35
C ALA A 343 -19.03 3.15 -5.34
N ILE A 344 -18.21 2.09 -5.46
CA ILE A 344 -17.15 1.98 -6.47
C ILE A 344 -17.75 2.06 -7.87
N ALA A 345 -18.85 1.35 -8.14
CA ALA A 345 -19.49 1.37 -9.45
C ALA A 345 -20.08 2.75 -9.79
N TYR A 346 -20.67 3.46 -8.82
CA TYR A 346 -21.15 4.83 -9.03
C TYR A 346 -20.01 5.77 -9.43
N ASP A 347 -18.89 5.74 -8.70
CA ASP A 347 -17.71 6.55 -9.01
C ASP A 347 -17.06 6.15 -10.34
N ALA A 348 -17.02 4.85 -10.66
CA ALA A 348 -16.44 4.34 -11.90
C ALA A 348 -17.34 4.44 -13.14
N ILE A 349 -18.65 4.69 -13.02
CA ILE A 349 -19.51 4.94 -14.19
C ILE A 349 -19.43 6.43 -14.61
N ASP A 350 -18.86 7.29 -13.76
CA ASP A 350 -18.68 8.74 -13.94
C ASP A 350 -17.45 9.11 -14.83
N ILE A 351 -17.21 8.38 -15.94
CA ILE A 351 -15.94 8.50 -16.70
C ILE A 351 -15.98 9.51 -17.86
N ASP A 352 -17.14 9.95 -18.37
CA ASP A 352 -17.12 10.96 -19.44
C ASP A 352 -16.76 12.36 -18.91
N THR A 353 -15.46 12.59 -18.73
CA THR A 353 -14.85 13.84 -18.29
C THR A 353 -15.17 15.05 -19.17
N ARG A 354 -15.80 14.86 -20.34
CA ARG A 354 -16.25 15.93 -21.24
C ARG A 354 -17.70 16.35 -20.99
N ALA A 355 -18.53 15.49 -20.40
CA ALA A 355 -19.91 15.80 -20.07
C ALA A 355 -20.03 16.76 -18.88
N ARG A 356 -21.15 17.49 -18.74
CA ARG A 356 -21.41 18.32 -17.55
C ARG A 356 -21.61 17.42 -16.31
N PRO A 357 -21.16 17.82 -15.10
CA PRO A 357 -21.28 16.99 -13.89
C PRO A 357 -22.70 16.47 -13.61
N ALA A 358 -23.72 17.29 -13.82
CA ALA A 358 -25.12 16.88 -13.63
C ALA A 358 -25.56 15.78 -14.61
N ALA A 359 -25.09 15.82 -15.85
CA ALA A 359 -25.42 14.81 -16.87
C ALA A 359 -24.76 13.47 -16.55
N ARG A 360 -23.50 13.47 -16.08
CA ARG A 360 -22.81 12.23 -15.69
C ARG A 360 -23.48 11.53 -14.52
N ARG A 361 -23.87 12.29 -13.49
CA ARG A 361 -24.59 11.75 -12.33
C ARG A 361 -25.93 11.13 -12.71
N ALA A 362 -26.65 11.73 -13.66
CA ALA A 362 -27.88 11.16 -14.18
C ALA A 362 -27.63 9.81 -14.87
N THR A 363 -26.62 9.74 -15.75
CA THR A 363 -26.22 8.50 -16.41
C THR A 363 -25.78 7.42 -15.42
N ALA A 364 -24.98 7.77 -14.41
CA ALA A 364 -24.59 6.82 -13.36
C ALA A 364 -25.82 6.28 -12.61
N GLY A 365 -26.77 7.16 -12.26
CA GLY A 365 -28.03 6.78 -11.65
C GLY A 365 -28.83 5.76 -12.47
N GLU A 366 -29.12 6.09 -13.73
CA GLU A 366 -29.88 5.23 -14.64
C GLU A 366 -29.24 3.84 -14.81
N ARG A 367 -27.91 3.80 -14.90
CA ARG A 367 -27.17 2.55 -15.05
C ARG A 367 -27.17 1.70 -13.78
N LEU A 368 -27.06 2.32 -12.61
CA LEU A 368 -27.18 1.62 -11.34
C LEU A 368 -28.60 1.08 -11.13
N ASP A 369 -29.63 1.87 -11.44
CA ASP A 369 -31.02 1.44 -11.36
C ASP A 369 -31.31 0.24 -12.28
N GLY A 370 -30.79 0.27 -13.51
CA GLY A 370 -30.88 -0.85 -14.45
C GLY A 370 -30.15 -2.12 -13.99
N ALA A 371 -29.15 -1.99 -13.10
CA ALA A 371 -28.37 -3.09 -12.54
C ALA A 371 -28.86 -3.55 -11.15
N ALA A 372 -29.88 -2.89 -10.59
CA ALA A 372 -30.47 -3.25 -9.31
C ALA A 372 -31.11 -4.65 -9.37
N GLY A 373 -30.85 -5.47 -8.35
CA GLY A 373 -31.37 -6.84 -8.27
C GLY A 373 -30.54 -7.88 -9.02
N THR A 374 -29.61 -7.45 -9.88
CA THR A 374 -28.63 -8.32 -10.57
C THR A 374 -27.23 -8.10 -10.02
N HIS A 375 -26.59 -6.99 -10.36
CA HIS A 375 -25.24 -6.66 -9.90
C HIS A 375 -25.26 -6.12 -8.48
N PHE A 376 -26.23 -5.27 -8.16
CA PHE A 376 -26.30 -4.56 -6.89
C PHE A 376 -27.57 -4.84 -6.11
N ASP A 377 -27.48 -4.70 -4.80
CA ASP A 377 -28.65 -4.74 -3.91
C ASP A 377 -29.52 -3.50 -4.14
N PRO A 378 -30.82 -3.65 -4.49
CA PRO A 378 -31.72 -2.51 -4.73
C PRO A 378 -31.80 -1.52 -3.56
N ARG A 379 -31.72 -2.01 -2.31
CA ARG A 379 -31.72 -1.14 -1.12
C ARG A 379 -30.47 -0.28 -1.07
N VAL A 380 -29.33 -0.86 -1.44
CA VAL A 380 -28.04 -0.18 -1.44
C VAL A 380 -27.95 0.81 -2.61
N VAL A 381 -28.46 0.46 -3.79
CA VAL A 381 -28.57 1.39 -4.93
C VAL A 381 -29.32 2.65 -4.51
N THR A 382 -30.50 2.49 -3.90
CA THR A 382 -31.30 3.62 -3.40
C THR A 382 -30.49 4.49 -2.45
N ALA A 383 -29.84 3.89 -1.45
CA ALA A 383 -29.04 4.60 -0.46
C ALA A 383 -27.85 5.36 -1.07
N VAL A 384 -27.12 4.75 -2.03
CA VAL A 384 -25.98 5.37 -2.71
C VAL A 384 -26.43 6.55 -3.58
N LEU A 385 -27.55 6.41 -4.30
CA LEU A 385 -28.09 7.50 -5.12
C LEU A 385 -28.57 8.67 -4.28
N ASP A 386 -29.19 8.41 -3.13
CA ASP A 386 -29.60 9.48 -2.21
C ASP A 386 -28.38 10.15 -1.54
N ALA A 387 -27.36 9.37 -1.16
CA ALA A 387 -26.07 9.89 -0.70
C ALA A 387 -25.34 10.71 -1.78
N ALA A 388 -25.52 10.40 -3.06
CA ALA A 388 -24.95 11.20 -4.14
C ALA A 388 -25.69 12.55 -4.30
N LYS A 389 -27.03 12.56 -4.19
CA LYS A 389 -27.85 13.79 -4.28
C LYS A 389 -27.61 14.76 -3.13
N ALA A 390 -27.49 14.26 -1.90
CA ALA A 390 -27.32 15.09 -0.70
C ALA A 390 -26.02 15.92 -0.70
N HIS A 391 -25.08 15.58 -1.57
CA HIS A 391 -23.75 16.19 -1.65
C HIS A 391 -23.41 16.71 -3.07
N ALA A 392 -24.42 16.84 -3.94
CA ALA A 392 -24.30 17.43 -5.28
C ALA A 392 -24.51 18.94 -5.23
#